data_AF-A0A1D3JUS3-F1
#
_entry.id   AF-A0A1D3JUS3-F1
#
_cell.length_a   1.000
_cell.length_b   1.000
_cell.length_c   1.000
_cell.angle_alpha   90.00
_cell.angle_beta   90.00
_cell.angle_gamma   90.00
#
_symmetry.space_group_name_H-M   'P 1'
#
loop_
_entity.id
_entity.type
_entity.pdbx_description
1 polymer ?
#
loop_
_entity_poly.entity_id
_entity_poly.type
_entity_poly.pdbx_seq_one_letter_code
_entity_poly.pdbx_strand_id
1 'polypeptide(L)'
;MANTKLAPVLETAPRFIRAMHAPAYLGMCREEFKNTVRPHVREFPIGKQGVAFDRHELDQWADAYIERMAIEKQADQDNNPPRSGRQGAKQWREKQCRASTRGTGFGTSTKSSEVADFKKALEQAKGRKRSST
;
A
#
# COMPACT_ATOMS: atom_id res chain seq x y z
N MET A 1 38.41 -17.35 -10.26
CA MET A 1 37.38 -17.08 -9.24
C MET A 1 36.18 -17.95 -9.57
N ALA A 2 35.99 -19.05 -8.84
CA ALA A 2 34.90 -19.98 -9.10
C ALA A 2 33.62 -19.45 -8.43
N ASN A 3 32.60 -19.13 -9.22
CA ASN A 3 31.28 -18.78 -8.70
C ASN A 3 30.58 -20.07 -8.25
N THR A 4 30.51 -20.26 -6.94
CA THR A 4 29.72 -21.33 -6.32
C THR A 4 28.25 -21.12 -6.68
N LYS A 5 27.75 -21.92 -7.62
CA LYS A 5 26.33 -22.02 -7.96
C LYS A 5 25.61 -22.61 -6.74
N LEU A 6 25.04 -21.74 -5.90
CA LEU A 6 24.15 -22.16 -4.82
C LEU A 6 23.00 -22.93 -5.45
N ALA A 7 22.79 -24.18 -5.01
CA ALA A 7 21.63 -24.96 -5.40
C ALA A 7 20.36 -24.13 -5.11
N PRO A 8 19.30 -24.22 -5.93
CA PRO A 8 18.04 -23.56 -5.61
C PRO A 8 17.59 -24.11 -4.27
N VAL A 9 17.59 -23.25 -3.25
CA VAL A 9 16.91 -23.54 -1.99
C VAL A 9 15.48 -23.85 -2.41
N LEU A 10 15.06 -25.10 -2.23
CA LEU A 10 13.68 -25.47 -2.44
C LEU A 10 12.87 -24.62 -1.46
N GLU A 11 12.27 -23.55 -1.97
CA GLU A 11 11.47 -22.61 -1.22
C GLU A 11 10.16 -23.32 -0.87
N THR A 12 10.23 -24.23 0.09
CA THR A 12 9.10 -25.00 0.56
C THR A 12 8.16 -24.03 1.24
N ALA A 13 7.07 -23.68 0.55
CA ALA A 13 6.04 -22.86 1.14
C ALA A 13 5.50 -23.57 2.39
N PRO A 14 5.31 -22.84 3.52
CA PRO A 14 4.73 -23.42 4.72
C PRO A 14 3.36 -24.03 4.42
N ARG A 15 3.15 -25.29 4.85
CA ARG A 15 1.84 -25.94 4.75
C ARG A 15 0.83 -25.38 5.74
N PHE A 16 1.31 -24.98 6.92
CA PHE A 16 0.46 -24.52 8.01
C PHE A 16 0.57 -23.02 8.19
N ILE A 17 -0.57 -22.35 8.31
CA ILE A 17 -0.68 -20.92 8.59
C ILE A 17 -1.19 -20.75 10.02
N ARG A 18 -0.44 -20.02 10.84
CA ARG A 18 -0.83 -19.71 12.23
C ARG A 18 -2.08 -18.84 12.24
N ALA A 19 -2.93 -18.99 13.26
CA ALA A 19 -4.17 -18.22 13.40
C ALA A 19 -3.97 -16.69 13.34
N MET A 20 -2.81 -16.19 13.78
CA MET A 20 -2.45 -14.78 13.68
C MET A 20 -2.26 -14.30 12.22
N HIS A 21 -1.74 -15.18 11.35
CA HIS A 21 -1.39 -14.85 9.97
C HIS A 21 -2.50 -15.23 8.97
N ALA A 22 -3.42 -16.13 9.34
CA ALA A 22 -4.49 -16.58 8.44
C ALA A 22 -5.41 -15.45 7.92
N PRO A 23 -5.83 -14.46 8.74
CA PRO A 23 -6.61 -13.33 8.24
C PRO A 23 -5.83 -12.50 7.21
N ALA A 24 -4.54 -12.29 7.44
CA ALA A 24 -3.68 -11.52 6.54
C ALA A 24 -3.44 -12.26 5.22
N TYR A 25 -3.36 -13.60 5.25
CA TYR A 25 -3.22 -14.42 4.05
C TYR A 25 -4.41 -14.23 3.09
N LEU A 26 -5.65 -14.19 3.62
CA LEU A 26 -6.86 -13.96 2.82
C LEU A 26 -7.17 -12.48 2.59
N GLY A 27 -6.35 -11.55 3.09
CA GLY A 27 -6.56 -10.11 2.94
C GLY A 27 -7.76 -9.56 3.70
N MET A 28 -8.19 -10.20 4.78
CA MET A 28 -9.37 -9.82 5.57
C MET A 28 -9.04 -9.41 7.00
N CYS A 29 -9.96 -8.71 7.66
CA CYS A 29 -9.81 -8.36 9.07
C CYS A 29 -10.01 -9.60 9.98
N ARG A 30 -9.45 -9.55 11.19
CA ARG A 30 -9.47 -10.68 12.14
C ARG A 30 -10.88 -11.08 12.57
N GLU A 31 -11.78 -10.09 12.68
CA GLU A 31 -13.17 -10.33 13.09
C GLU A 31 -13.94 -11.05 12.00
N GLU A 32 -13.81 -10.61 10.76
CA GLU A 32 -14.44 -11.25 9.60
C GLU A 32 -13.94 -12.68 9.45
N PHE A 33 -12.63 -12.90 9.58
CA PHE A 33 -12.05 -14.25 9.55
C PHE A 33 -12.65 -15.16 10.64
N LYS A 34 -12.82 -14.64 11.86
CA LYS A 34 -13.38 -15.41 12.98
C LYS A 34 -14.82 -15.83 12.72
N ASN A 35 -15.63 -15.00 12.07
CA ASN A 35 -17.05 -15.27 11.85
C ASN A 35 -17.30 -16.07 10.56
N THR A 36 -16.53 -15.82 9.50
CA THR A 36 -16.80 -16.38 8.17
C THR A 36 -15.93 -17.57 7.81
N VAL A 37 -14.67 -17.57 8.24
CA VAL A 37 -13.70 -18.59 7.85
C VAL A 37 -13.62 -19.68 8.92
N ARG A 38 -13.32 -19.33 10.17
CA ARG A 38 -13.09 -20.30 11.27
C ARG A 38 -14.16 -21.41 11.41
N PRO A 39 -15.47 -21.15 11.25
CA PRO A 39 -16.47 -22.22 11.35
C PRO A 39 -16.39 -23.27 10.24
N HIS A 40 -15.75 -22.94 9.11
CA HIS A 40 -15.75 -23.75 7.90
C HIS A 40 -14.40 -24.43 7.61
N VAL A 41 -13.34 -24.09 8.35
CA VAL A 41 -12.00 -24.68 8.20
C VAL A 41 -11.61 -25.41 9.48
N ARG A 42 -10.87 -26.51 9.33
CA ARG A 42 -10.37 -27.28 10.46
C ARG A 42 -9.23 -26.55 11.17
N GLU A 43 -9.36 -26.45 12.48
CA GLU A 43 -8.32 -25.92 13.36
C GLU A 43 -7.50 -27.06 13.94
N PHE A 44 -6.17 -26.92 13.96
CA PHE A 44 -5.29 -27.82 14.70
C PHE A 44 -4.40 -27.06 15.68
N PRO A 45 -4.28 -27.56 16.92
CA PRO A 45 -3.37 -26.98 17.89
C PRO A 45 -1.92 -27.22 17.46
N ILE A 46 -1.10 -26.17 17.52
CA ILE A 46 0.36 -26.24 17.39
C ILE A 46 0.98 -25.88 18.75
N GLY A 47 1.55 -26.87 19.41
CA GLY A 47 2.17 -26.71 20.73
C GLY A 47 1.15 -26.42 21.84
N LYS A 48 1.54 -25.67 22.86
CA LYS A 48 0.72 -25.45 24.06
C LYS A 48 -0.41 -24.41 23.88
N GLN A 49 -0.21 -23.42 23.01
CA GLN A 49 -1.10 -22.26 22.88
C GLN A 49 -1.36 -21.84 21.42
N GLY A 50 -0.65 -22.44 20.46
CA GLY A 50 -0.81 -22.09 19.05
C GLY A 50 -2.00 -22.82 18.44
N VAL A 51 -2.67 -22.15 17.51
CA VAL A 51 -3.62 -22.77 16.57
C VAL A 51 -3.15 -22.44 15.16
N ALA A 52 -3.29 -23.39 14.25
CA ALA A 52 -3.00 -23.21 12.85
C ALA A 52 -4.03 -23.90 11.96
N PHE A 53 -3.93 -23.53 10.69
CA PHE A 53 -4.82 -23.91 9.60
C PHE A 53 -3.98 -24.45 8.44
N ASP A 54 -4.55 -25.36 7.67
CA ASP A 54 -3.91 -25.84 6.44
C ASP A 54 -4.11 -24.79 5.37
N ARG A 55 -3.03 -24.44 4.67
CA ARG A 55 -3.07 -23.51 3.55
C ARG A 55 -4.01 -24.00 2.46
N HIS A 56 -3.97 -25.30 2.12
CA HIS A 56 -4.79 -25.82 1.02
C HIS A 56 -6.28 -25.77 1.35
N GLU A 57 -6.65 -25.94 2.61
CA GLU A 57 -8.03 -25.85 3.05
C GLU A 57 -8.53 -24.40 3.03
N LEU A 58 -7.66 -23.45 3.42
CA LEU A 58 -7.95 -22.02 3.29
C LEU A 58 -8.12 -21.60 1.82
N ASP A 59 -7.28 -22.12 0.92
CA ASP A 59 -7.37 -21.86 -0.52
C ASP A 59 -8.69 -22.41 -1.09
N GLN A 60 -9.06 -23.65 -0.75
CA GLN A 60 -10.34 -24.25 -1.17
C GLN A 60 -11.56 -23.45 -0.67
N TRP A 61 -11.52 -22.97 0.58
CA TRP A 61 -12.58 -22.10 1.10
C TRP A 61 -12.63 -20.77 0.33
N ALA A 62 -11.47 -20.22 -0.04
CA ALA A 62 -11.39 -18.97 -0.79
C ALA A 62 -11.94 -19.13 -2.21
N ASP A 63 -11.65 -20.24 -2.89
CA ASP A 63 -12.21 -20.55 -4.21
C ASP A 63 -13.74 -20.62 -4.15
N ALA A 64 -14.29 -21.37 -3.18
CA ALA A 64 -15.74 -21.42 -2.96
C ALA A 64 -16.34 -20.06 -2.55
N TYR A 65 -15.58 -19.21 -1.84
CA TYR A 65 -15.98 -17.84 -1.54
C TYR A 65 -16.03 -16.96 -2.80
N ILE A 66 -15.07 -17.11 -3.69
CA ILE A 66 -15.03 -16.37 -4.95
C ILE A 66 -16.18 -16.82 -5.83
N GLU A 67 -16.40 -18.12 -6.02
CA GLU A 67 -17.51 -18.63 -6.84
C GLU A 67 -18.88 -18.12 -6.37
N ARG A 68 -19.11 -18.07 -5.06
CA ARG A 68 -20.41 -17.62 -4.51
C ARG A 68 -20.59 -16.09 -4.51
N MET A 69 -19.50 -15.33 -4.38
CA MET A 69 -19.54 -13.86 -4.27
C MET A 69 -19.08 -13.15 -5.54
N ALA A 70 -18.62 -13.89 -6.56
CA ALA A 70 -18.20 -13.33 -7.82
C ALA A 70 -19.39 -12.62 -8.46
N ILE A 71 -19.31 -11.29 -8.48
CA ILE A 71 -20.21 -10.48 -9.28
C ILE A 71 -19.69 -10.62 -10.71
N GLU A 72 -20.42 -11.37 -11.53
CA GLU A 72 -20.20 -11.42 -12.97
C GLU A 72 -20.30 -9.99 -13.51
N LYS A 73 -19.16 -9.36 -13.75
CA LYS A 73 -19.13 -8.17 -14.58
C LYS A 73 -19.38 -8.67 -15.98
N GLN A 74 -20.58 -8.42 -16.50
CA GLN A 74 -20.79 -8.47 -17.94
C GLN A 74 -19.69 -7.62 -18.56
N ALA A 75 -18.75 -8.27 -19.24
CA ALA A 75 -17.89 -7.57 -20.15
C ALA A 75 -18.84 -7.07 -21.24
N ASP A 76 -19.11 -5.77 -21.26
CA ASP A 76 -19.79 -5.11 -22.35
C ASP A 76 -19.08 -5.52 -23.66
N GLN A 77 -19.60 -6.56 -24.33
CA GLN A 77 -19.12 -7.00 -25.64
C GLN A 77 -19.70 -6.14 -26.77
N ASP A 78 -20.29 -4.99 -26.45
CA ASP A 78 -20.81 -4.05 -27.43
C ASP A 78 -20.15 -2.68 -27.25
N ASN A 79 -19.11 -2.44 -28.06
CA ASN A 79 -18.77 -1.16 -28.68
C ASN A 79 -18.90 0.10 -27.80
N ASN A 80 -18.07 0.24 -26.77
CA ASN A 80 -17.78 1.57 -26.19
C ASN A 80 -16.32 1.97 -26.55
N PRO A 81 -16.07 3.18 -27.09
CA PRO A 81 -14.73 3.58 -27.55
C PRO A 81 -13.72 3.58 -26.39
N PRO A 82 -12.41 3.57 -26.69
CA PRO A 82 -11.38 3.37 -25.68
C PRO A 82 -11.47 4.43 -24.59
N ARG A 83 -11.59 3.94 -23.35
CA ARG A 83 -11.10 4.52 -22.09
C ARG A 83 -10.85 6.02 -22.20
N SER A 84 -11.84 6.85 -21.83
CA SER A 84 -11.66 8.29 -21.72
C SER A 84 -10.32 8.55 -21.02
N GLY A 85 -9.40 9.18 -21.74
CA GLY A 85 -8.07 9.48 -21.27
C GLY A 85 -8.13 10.14 -19.91
N ARG A 86 -7.07 9.94 -19.12
CA ARG A 86 -6.84 10.62 -17.85
C ARG A 86 -7.24 12.10 -17.95
N GLN A 87 -8.44 12.44 -17.49
CA GLN A 87 -8.70 13.78 -16.99
C GLN A 87 -8.12 13.79 -15.58
N GLY A 88 -6.83 14.12 -15.50
CA GLY A 88 -6.23 14.59 -14.28
C GLY A 88 -7.07 15.73 -13.70
N ALA A 89 -7.12 15.79 -12.37
CA ALA A 89 -7.91 16.71 -11.55
C ALA A 89 -9.38 16.30 -11.30
N LYS A 90 -9.60 15.18 -10.60
CA LYS A 90 -10.57 15.21 -9.49
C LYS A 90 -9.78 15.39 -8.20
N GLN A 91 -9.40 16.65 -7.96
CA GLN A 91 -8.82 17.09 -6.71
C GLN A 91 -9.71 16.62 -5.56
N TRP A 92 -9.10 15.92 -4.60
CA TRP A 92 -9.74 15.52 -3.35
C TRP A 92 -10.56 16.69 -2.80
N ARG A 93 -11.85 16.47 -2.52
CA ARG A 93 -12.70 17.55 -2.00
C ARG A 93 -12.24 17.85 -0.57
N GLU A 94 -11.40 18.87 -0.41
CA GLU A 94 -11.11 19.44 0.92
C GLU A 94 -12.43 19.94 1.51
N LYS A 95 -12.97 19.18 2.47
CA LYS A 95 -14.01 19.68 3.35
C LYS A 95 -13.43 20.89 4.08
N GLN A 96 -14.05 22.06 3.94
CA GLN A 96 -13.67 23.22 4.74
C GLN A 96 -13.86 22.91 6.22
N CYS A 97 -12.75 22.82 6.95
CA CYS A 97 -12.75 22.87 8.40
C CYS A 97 -13.22 24.26 8.82
N ARG A 98 -14.43 24.34 9.35
CA ARG A 98 -15.02 25.58 9.87
C ARG A 98 -14.42 25.89 11.25
N ALA A 99 -13.18 26.39 11.26
CA ALA A 99 -12.57 27.13 12.38
C ALA A 99 -11.19 27.66 11.98
N SER A 100 -11.13 28.91 11.50
CA SER A 100 -10.02 29.86 11.76
C SER A 100 -10.29 31.18 11.03
N THR A 101 -10.44 32.26 11.79
CA THR A 101 -10.66 33.61 11.28
C THR A 101 -9.31 34.29 11.03
N ARG A 102 -8.54 33.82 10.05
CA ARG A 102 -7.38 34.55 9.51
C ARG A 102 -7.27 34.31 8.01
N GLY A 103 -7.56 35.34 7.22
CA GLY A 103 -7.52 35.28 5.76
C GLY A 103 -6.11 34.98 5.25
N THR A 104 -5.98 33.91 4.47
CA THR A 104 -4.75 33.56 3.76
C THR A 104 -4.66 34.42 2.50
N GLY A 105 -3.94 35.54 2.58
CA GLY A 105 -3.46 36.24 1.39
C GLY A 105 -2.23 35.52 0.85
N PHE A 106 -2.35 34.87 -0.31
CA PHE A 106 -1.19 34.45 -1.10
C PHE A 106 -0.67 35.68 -1.84
N GLY A 107 0.39 36.30 -1.31
CA GLY A 107 1.12 37.36 -1.99
C GLY A 107 2.20 36.76 -2.88
N THR A 108 1.96 36.64 -4.18
CA THR A 108 3.03 36.34 -5.14
C THR A 108 3.74 37.65 -5.45
N SER A 109 4.86 37.91 -4.77
CA SER A 109 5.74 39.05 -5.05
C SER A 109 6.42 38.83 -6.40
N THR A 110 6.18 39.71 -7.38
CA THR A 110 6.78 39.67 -8.72
C THR A 110 8.07 40.51 -8.83
N LYS A 111 8.69 40.89 -7.71
CA LYS A 111 9.91 41.69 -7.74
C LYS A 111 11.12 40.84 -8.09
N SER A 112 11.75 41.15 -9.21
CA SER A 112 12.96 40.50 -9.74
C SER A 112 14.22 40.63 -8.85
N SER A 113 14.15 41.39 -7.76
CA SER A 113 15.25 41.57 -6.80
C SER A 113 15.54 40.33 -5.96
N GLU A 114 14.57 39.43 -5.76
CA GLU A 114 14.77 38.23 -4.92
C GLU A 114 15.81 37.25 -5.50
N VAL A 115 15.88 37.15 -6.83
CA VAL A 115 16.84 36.25 -7.51
C VAL A 115 18.27 36.81 -7.43
N ALA A 116 18.43 38.13 -7.53
CA ALA A 116 19.73 38.78 -7.40
C ALA A 116 20.27 38.68 -5.97
N ASP A 117 19.40 38.88 -4.97
CA ASP A 117 19.75 38.77 -3.57
C ASP A 117 20.09 37.33 -3.18
N PHE A 118 19.36 36.34 -3.71
CA PHE A 118 19.67 34.92 -3.52
C PHE A 118 21.02 34.55 -4.14
N LYS A 119 21.32 35.04 -5.35
CA LYS A 119 22.62 34.79 -6.01
C LYS A 119 23.78 35.38 -5.21
N LYS A 120 23.62 36.59 -4.65
CA LYS A 120 24.61 37.24 -3.78
C LYS A 120 24.83 36.49 -2.46
N ALA A 121 23.76 35.96 -1.87
CA ALA A 121 23.84 35.13 -0.66
C ALA A 121 24.60 33.81 -0.90
N LEU A 122 24.39 33.18 -2.07
CA LEU A 122 25.09 31.95 -2.43
C LEU A 122 26.60 32.16 -2.58
N GLU A 123 27.04 33.28 -3.16
CA GLU A 123 28.47 33.60 -3.26
C GLU A 123 29.11 33.86 -1.90
N GLN A 124 28.43 34.57 -0.98
CA GLN A 124 28.96 34.76 0.38
C GLN A 124 29.11 33.46 1.16
N ALA A 125 28.16 32.52 0.98
CA ALA A 125 28.25 31.20 1.60
C ALA A 125 29.44 30.38 1.08
N LYS A 126 29.74 30.49 -0.22
CA LYS A 126 30.87 29.78 -0.86
C LYS A 126 32.23 30.45 -0.64
N GLY A 127 32.28 31.76 -0.42
CA GLY A 127 33.51 32.53 -0.22
C GLY A 127 34.15 32.39 1.17
N ARG A 128 33.45 31.78 2.13
CA ARG A 128 33.93 31.66 3.51
C ARG A 128 34.89 30.46 3.65
N LYS A 129 36.12 30.65 3.18
CA LYS A 129 37.25 29.75 3.44
C LYS A 129 37.52 29.73 4.95
N ARG A 130 37.47 28.55 5.57
CA ARG A 130 37.81 28.37 6.99
C ARG A 130 39.27 28.76 7.20
N SER A 131 39.53 29.79 7.99
CA SER A 131 40.88 30.05 8.53
C SER A 131 41.15 29.03 9.62
N SER A 132 42.17 28.21 9.41
CA SER A 132 42.73 27.31 10.42
C SER A 132 43.46 28.14 11.46
N THR A 133 43.10 27.99 12.73
CA THR A 133 43.95 28.24 13.88
C THR A 133 43.61 27.19 14.91
#